data_AF-X1D9P7-F1
#
_entry.id   AF-X1D9P7-F1
#
_cell.length_a   1.000
_cell.length_b   1.000
_cell.length_c   1.000
_cell.angle_alpha   90.00
_cell.angle_beta   90.00
_cell.angle_gamma   90.00
#
_symmetry.space_group_name_H-M   'P 1'
#
loop_
_entity.id
_entity.type
_entity.pdbx_description
1 polymer ?
#
loop_
_entity_poly.entity_id
_entity_poly.type
_entity_poly.pdbx_seq_one_letter_code
_entity_poly.pdbx_strand_id
1 'polypeptide(L)'
;WEEGYRIDTDKNQDGQREYQTGTLYGRHFRVFADSMRKAAAEVGSDIKIGAVGYWGILYSGSRAQWNRQMIPECGSVCDFVSIHHYFSGSGADGILQTAYTMQEGPDQIYKWFDQASIPRVPVALTEWNLNKDISKPDCLNGMHAVIGLKNLVNSGIGMASRWNLVWSYNDGLTHGHFSNNRDNAVEGNSVWGPRATFYYFYYARRFLGDMMLRDTILGSDEIEAMATTYASGQVGLVLVNKGEQTENVSVDLSHYIPGSRYYWYELRGEDGNPFSEKV
;
A
#
# COMPACT_ATOMS: atom_id res chain seq x y z
N TRP A 1 0.57 16.91 10.84
CA TRP A 1 1.71 17.80 10.54
C TRP A 1 2.80 16.95 9.94
N GLU A 2 3.06 17.16 8.66
CA GLU A 2 4.15 16.49 7.95
C GLU A 2 5.47 17.23 8.19
N GLU A 3 6.55 16.54 7.91
CA GLU A 3 7.89 17.07 8.09
C GLU A 3 8.27 18.18 7.10
N GLY A 4 9.01 19.17 7.60
CA GLY A 4 9.49 20.31 6.83
C GLY A 4 8.54 21.51 6.86
N TYR A 5 7.42 21.40 7.60
CA TYR A 5 6.58 22.55 7.89
C TYR A 5 7.39 23.60 8.66
N ARG A 6 7.46 24.79 8.07
CA ARG A 6 8.15 25.95 8.61
C ARG A 6 7.11 26.91 9.17
N ILE A 7 7.30 27.32 10.43
CA ILE A 7 6.49 28.38 11.02
C ILE A 7 7.27 29.69 11.01
N ASP A 8 6.52 30.78 10.90
CA ASP A 8 7.04 32.12 11.12
C ASP A 8 7.20 32.34 12.64
N THR A 9 8.45 32.31 13.12
CA THR A 9 8.74 32.40 14.56
C THR A 9 8.42 33.78 15.14
N ASP A 10 8.36 34.82 14.32
CA ASP A 10 7.98 36.17 14.78
C ASP A 10 6.48 36.27 15.08
N LYS A 11 5.70 35.27 14.63
CA LYS A 11 4.25 35.17 14.85
C LYS A 11 3.87 34.06 15.83
N ASN A 12 4.82 33.25 16.28
CA ASN A 12 4.52 32.20 17.25
C ASN A 12 4.43 32.77 18.66
N GLN A 13 3.58 32.17 19.50
CA GLN A 13 3.35 32.63 20.88
C GLN A 13 3.95 31.68 21.92
N ASP A 14 4.64 30.65 21.47
CA ASP A 14 5.02 29.49 22.29
C ASP A 14 6.49 29.09 22.13
N GLY A 15 7.29 29.89 21.42
CA GLY A 15 8.73 29.66 21.24
C GLY A 15 9.05 28.38 20.48
N GLN A 16 8.09 27.85 19.70
CA GLN A 16 8.34 26.72 18.81
C GLN A 16 9.47 27.05 17.83
N ARG A 17 10.25 26.03 17.49
CA ARG A 17 11.34 26.18 16.53
C ARG A 17 10.77 26.40 15.14
N GLU A 18 11.51 27.12 14.32
CA GLU A 18 11.15 27.38 12.93
C GLU A 18 10.85 26.10 12.14
N TYR A 19 11.59 25.01 12.39
CA TYR A 19 11.44 23.73 11.71
C TYR A 19 10.80 22.66 12.60
N GLN A 20 9.82 21.95 12.04
CA GLN A 20 9.29 20.74 12.62
C GLN A 20 10.36 19.63 12.69
N THR A 21 10.43 18.94 13.83
CA THR A 21 11.29 17.75 14.03
C THR A 21 10.45 16.56 14.47
N GLY A 22 10.98 15.34 14.36
CA GLY A 22 10.30 14.15 14.86
C GLY A 22 10.04 14.24 16.37
N THR A 23 10.97 14.83 17.13
CA THR A 23 10.81 15.03 18.58
C THR A 23 9.66 15.99 18.91
N LEU A 24 9.63 17.15 18.24
CA LEU A 24 8.54 18.12 18.44
C LEU A 24 7.19 17.51 18.01
N TYR A 25 7.18 16.75 16.90
CA TYR A 25 5.99 16.09 16.40
C TYR A 25 5.47 15.08 17.43
N GLY A 26 6.34 14.23 17.97
CA GLY A 26 5.95 13.24 18.97
C GLY A 26 5.37 13.86 20.22
N ARG A 27 5.92 14.99 20.69
CA ARG A 27 5.36 15.73 21.84
C ARG A 27 3.98 16.30 21.55
N HIS A 28 3.79 16.91 20.38
CA HIS A 28 2.49 17.38 19.94
C HIS A 28 1.50 16.22 19.81
N PHE A 29 1.93 15.10 19.21
CA PHE A 29 1.11 13.90 19.07
C PHE A 29 0.56 13.45 20.41
N ARG A 30 1.36 13.41 21.49
CA ARG A 30 0.88 13.03 22.83
C ARG A 30 -0.29 13.92 23.30
N VAL A 31 -0.14 15.24 23.16
CA VAL A 31 -1.15 16.21 23.60
C VAL A 31 -2.45 16.05 22.80
N PHE A 32 -2.33 15.93 21.47
CA PHE A 32 -3.50 15.73 20.61
C PHE A 32 -4.15 14.37 20.84
N ALA A 33 -3.36 13.30 20.97
CA ALA A 33 -3.87 11.96 21.22
C ALA A 33 -4.62 11.87 22.55
N ASP A 34 -4.10 12.46 23.62
CA ASP A 34 -4.79 12.56 24.91
C ASP A 34 -6.14 13.27 24.78
N SER A 35 -6.14 14.46 24.15
CA SER A 35 -7.36 15.25 23.94
C SER A 35 -8.39 14.50 23.07
N MET A 36 -7.95 13.85 22.00
CA MET A 36 -8.80 13.06 21.11
C MET A 36 -9.41 11.86 21.84
N ARG A 37 -8.63 11.14 22.64
CA ARG A 37 -9.12 10.00 23.42
C ARG A 37 -10.12 10.43 24.48
N LYS A 38 -9.86 11.55 25.16
CA LYS A 38 -10.81 12.13 26.12
C LYS A 38 -12.14 12.48 25.44
N ALA A 39 -12.09 13.20 24.32
CA ALA A 39 -13.29 13.55 23.56
C ALA A 39 -14.05 12.31 23.05
N ALA A 40 -13.32 11.28 22.58
CA ALA A 40 -13.93 10.01 22.17
C ALA A 40 -14.63 9.30 23.33
N ALA A 41 -14.01 9.28 24.52
CA ALA A 41 -14.61 8.70 25.72
C ALA A 41 -15.88 9.44 26.16
N GLU A 42 -15.93 10.77 26.05
CA GLU A 42 -17.12 11.59 26.37
C GLU A 42 -18.34 11.21 25.51
N VAL A 43 -18.13 10.70 24.30
CA VAL A 43 -19.19 10.25 23.39
C VAL A 43 -19.27 8.71 23.25
N GLY A 44 -18.55 7.96 24.06
CA GLY A 44 -18.56 6.49 24.04
C GLY A 44 -17.97 5.85 22.77
N SER A 45 -17.08 6.55 22.07
CA SER A 45 -16.36 6.04 20.89
C SER A 45 -15.00 5.44 21.25
N ASP A 46 -14.65 4.31 20.64
CA ASP A 46 -13.26 3.82 20.60
C ASP A 46 -12.58 4.34 19.33
N ILE A 47 -11.40 4.94 19.48
CA ILE A 47 -10.61 5.47 18.37
C ILE A 47 -9.19 4.92 18.41
N LYS A 48 -8.61 4.70 17.23
CA LYS A 48 -7.18 4.41 17.05
C LYS A 48 -6.48 5.60 16.42
N ILE A 49 -5.34 5.99 16.97
CA ILE A 49 -4.59 7.20 16.60
C ILE A 49 -3.19 6.79 16.16
N GLY A 50 -2.88 7.04 14.89
CA GLY A 50 -1.61 6.69 14.27
C GLY A 50 -0.61 7.84 14.26
N ALA A 51 0.64 7.56 14.60
CA ALA A 51 1.74 8.49 14.40
C ALA A 51 2.26 8.42 12.96
N VAL A 52 2.63 9.56 12.37
CA VAL A 52 3.16 9.62 11.00
C VAL A 52 4.64 9.24 11.02
N GLY A 53 4.97 8.14 10.37
CA GLY A 53 6.34 7.71 10.09
C GLY A 53 6.68 7.84 8.61
N TYR A 54 7.95 7.62 8.28
CA TYR A 54 8.43 7.59 6.90
C TYR A 54 8.98 6.22 6.54
N TRP A 55 8.61 5.72 5.36
CA TRP A 55 9.27 4.59 4.71
C TRP A 55 10.18 5.12 3.59
N GLY A 56 11.49 5.07 3.83
CA GLY A 56 12.54 5.48 2.90
C GLY A 56 13.73 6.15 3.57
N ILE A 57 14.94 5.83 3.10
CA ILE A 57 16.22 6.47 3.49
C ILE A 57 16.56 7.67 2.59
N LEU A 58 15.87 7.85 1.46
CA LEU A 58 16.26 8.78 0.39
C LEU A 58 16.08 10.27 0.70
N TYR A 59 15.71 10.63 1.91
CA TYR A 59 15.57 12.02 2.28
C TYR A 59 16.80 12.51 3.03
N SER A 60 17.47 13.50 2.46
CA SER A 60 18.46 14.32 3.18
C SER A 60 17.76 15.24 4.21
N GLY A 61 18.52 15.73 5.18
CA GLY A 61 18.01 16.67 6.18
C GLY A 61 17.26 15.99 7.33
N SER A 62 16.20 16.63 7.82
CA SER A 62 15.48 16.20 9.03
C SER A 62 14.84 14.81 8.87
N ARG A 63 14.47 14.42 7.63
CA ARG A 63 13.68 13.21 7.33
C ARG A 63 14.40 11.92 7.67
N ALA A 64 15.72 11.91 7.46
CA ALA A 64 16.59 10.80 7.85
C ALA A 64 16.57 10.53 9.37
N GLN A 65 16.19 11.51 10.18
CA GLN A 65 16.13 11.39 11.64
C GLN A 65 14.68 11.35 12.17
N TRP A 66 13.66 11.46 11.30
CA TRP A 66 12.27 11.62 11.72
C TRP A 66 11.81 10.47 12.62
N ASN A 67 11.84 9.23 12.11
CA ASN A 67 11.39 8.06 12.87
C ASN A 67 12.20 7.87 14.16
N ARG A 68 13.53 8.04 14.09
CA ARG A 68 14.44 7.97 15.24
C ARG A 68 14.08 8.96 16.35
N GLN A 69 13.65 10.17 15.98
CA GLN A 69 13.30 11.22 16.92
C GLN A 69 11.86 11.13 17.42
N MET A 70 10.93 10.69 16.55
CA MET A 70 9.49 10.58 16.84
C MET A 70 9.17 9.41 17.77
N ILE A 71 9.73 8.23 17.50
CA ILE A 71 9.35 6.99 18.18
C ILE A 71 9.61 7.02 19.69
N PRO A 72 10.75 7.53 20.20
CA PRO A 72 10.95 7.65 21.65
C PRO A 72 9.93 8.56 22.35
N GLU A 73 9.36 9.54 21.64
CA GLU A 73 8.45 10.54 22.23
C GLU A 73 7.00 10.04 22.24
N CYS A 74 6.52 9.40 21.17
CA CYS A 74 5.12 8.97 21.06
C CYS A 74 4.86 7.51 20.71
N GLY A 75 5.89 6.69 20.46
CA GLY A 75 5.71 5.29 20.06
C GLY A 75 4.96 4.44 21.09
N SER A 76 5.05 4.78 22.38
CA SER A 76 4.33 4.10 23.47
C SER A 76 2.87 4.53 23.66
N VAL A 77 2.39 5.53 22.91
CA VAL A 77 1.01 6.05 23.03
C VAL A 77 0.22 6.05 21.71
N CYS A 78 0.90 5.88 20.57
CA CYS A 78 0.21 5.67 19.30
C CYS A 78 -0.32 4.23 19.22
N ASP A 79 -1.40 4.04 18.48
CA ASP A 79 -1.96 2.70 18.24
C ASP A 79 -1.32 2.01 17.03
N PHE A 80 -0.75 2.80 16.11
CA PHE A 80 -0.04 2.33 14.93
C PHE A 80 0.90 3.42 14.39
N VAL A 81 1.77 3.05 13.44
CA VAL A 81 2.54 4.01 12.64
C VAL A 81 2.01 4.02 11.20
N SER A 82 1.63 5.20 10.73
CA SER A 82 1.17 5.49 9.38
C SER A 82 2.37 5.79 8.50
N ILE A 83 2.58 5.04 7.42
CA ILE A 83 3.65 5.26 6.44
C ILE A 83 3.09 5.37 5.03
N HIS A 84 3.78 6.11 4.18
CA HIS A 84 3.48 6.26 2.76
C HIS A 84 4.67 5.75 1.95
N HIS A 85 4.42 5.16 0.77
CA HIS A 85 5.50 4.78 -0.14
C HIS A 85 5.08 4.72 -1.60
N TYR A 86 5.91 5.30 -2.47
CA TYR A 86 5.72 5.27 -3.92
C TYR A 86 6.88 4.55 -4.58
N PHE A 87 6.57 3.43 -5.22
CA PHE A 87 7.58 2.54 -5.79
C PHE A 87 8.09 3.07 -7.12
N SER A 88 9.41 3.01 -7.30
CA SER A 88 10.05 3.35 -8.57
C SER A 88 10.76 2.11 -9.11
N GLY A 89 10.54 1.81 -10.38
CA GLY A 89 11.16 0.70 -11.09
C GLY A 89 11.34 1.06 -12.57
N SER A 90 12.14 0.28 -13.29
CA SER A 90 12.37 0.47 -14.72
C SER A 90 12.05 -0.80 -15.49
N GLY A 91 11.28 -0.68 -16.57
CA GLY A 91 10.78 -1.84 -17.33
C GLY A 91 9.75 -2.65 -16.56
N ALA A 92 9.17 -3.67 -17.20
CA ALA A 92 8.12 -4.49 -16.60
C ALA A 92 8.61 -5.22 -15.35
N ASP A 93 9.72 -5.96 -15.46
CA ASP A 93 10.28 -6.75 -14.36
C ASP A 93 10.71 -5.87 -13.20
N GLY A 94 11.40 -4.76 -13.48
CA GLY A 94 11.85 -3.83 -12.45
C GLY A 94 10.68 -3.20 -11.69
N ILE A 95 9.57 -2.92 -12.36
CA ILE A 95 8.34 -2.43 -11.71
C ILE A 95 7.72 -3.54 -10.86
N LEU A 96 7.51 -4.74 -11.41
CA LEU A 96 6.89 -5.85 -10.67
C LEU A 96 7.73 -6.27 -9.46
N GLN A 97 9.07 -6.21 -9.56
CA GLN A 97 9.98 -6.56 -8.48
C GLN A 97 9.80 -5.67 -7.25
N THR A 98 9.37 -4.42 -7.42
CA THR A 98 9.11 -3.52 -6.29
C THR A 98 7.92 -3.95 -5.43
N ALA A 99 6.99 -4.76 -5.95
CA ALA A 99 5.89 -5.29 -5.15
C ALA A 99 6.35 -6.24 -4.02
N TYR A 100 7.55 -6.81 -4.13
CA TYR A 100 8.10 -7.74 -3.14
C TYR A 100 8.84 -7.03 -1.99
N THR A 101 9.01 -5.71 -2.04
CA THR A 101 9.75 -4.96 -1.01
C THR A 101 8.87 -4.42 0.12
N MET A 102 7.59 -4.83 0.19
CA MET A 102 6.61 -4.37 1.20
C MET A 102 7.10 -4.51 2.64
N GLN A 103 7.92 -5.51 2.94
CA GLN A 103 8.48 -5.77 4.27
C GLN A 103 9.46 -4.66 4.72
N GLU A 104 10.08 -3.94 3.79
CA GLU A 104 11.03 -2.89 4.13
C GLU A 104 10.39 -1.75 4.94
N GLY A 105 9.10 -1.49 4.74
CA GLY A 105 8.38 -0.45 5.47
C GLY A 105 8.32 -0.74 6.97
N PRO A 106 7.68 -1.85 7.40
CA PRO A 106 7.68 -2.30 8.78
C PRO A 106 9.09 -2.43 9.37
N ASP A 107 10.05 -3.01 8.64
CA ASP A 107 11.42 -3.20 9.13
C ASP A 107 12.09 -1.86 9.49
N GLN A 108 11.92 -0.84 8.65
CA GLN A 108 12.46 0.49 8.90
C GLN A 108 11.83 1.16 10.12
N ILE A 109 10.55 0.93 10.39
CA ILE A 109 9.87 1.45 11.58
C ILE A 109 10.31 0.68 12.83
N TYR A 110 10.26 -0.65 12.80
CA TYR A 110 10.53 -1.51 13.95
C TYR A 110 11.95 -1.40 14.47
N LYS A 111 12.92 -1.14 13.59
CA LYS A 111 14.31 -0.82 13.99
C LYS A 111 14.36 0.26 15.08
N TRP A 112 13.55 1.30 14.98
CA TRP A 112 13.57 2.42 15.93
C TRP A 112 12.78 2.14 17.21
N PHE A 113 11.73 1.30 17.15
CA PHE A 113 11.06 0.79 18.35
C PHE A 113 12.02 -0.05 19.19
N ASP A 114 12.75 -0.95 18.53
CA ASP A 114 13.75 -1.81 19.18
C ASP A 114 14.87 -0.96 19.79
N GLN A 115 15.39 0.02 19.04
CA GLN A 115 16.42 0.94 19.55
C GLN A 115 15.94 1.79 20.73
N ALA A 116 14.67 2.19 20.75
CA ALA A 116 14.06 2.89 21.86
C ALA A 116 13.65 1.97 23.03
N SER A 117 13.78 0.65 22.86
CA SER A 117 13.39 -0.37 23.85
C SER A 117 11.93 -0.24 24.30
N ILE A 118 11.03 0.07 23.35
CA ILE A 118 9.58 0.14 23.59
C ILE A 118 8.82 -0.90 22.74
N PRO A 119 7.66 -1.39 23.19
CA PRO A 119 6.86 -2.34 22.42
C PRO A 119 6.49 -1.81 21.03
N ARG A 120 6.66 -2.65 20.01
CA ARG A 120 6.24 -2.34 18.63
C ARG A 120 4.73 -2.18 18.56
N VAL A 121 4.27 -1.26 17.73
CA VAL A 121 2.86 -1.12 17.33
C VAL A 121 2.70 -1.48 15.85
N PRO A 122 1.51 -1.86 15.36
CA PRO A 122 1.28 -2.16 13.96
C PRO A 122 1.69 -1.01 13.02
N VAL A 123 2.03 -1.36 11.78
CA VAL A 123 2.30 -0.41 10.70
C VAL A 123 1.14 -0.43 9.71
N ALA A 124 0.68 0.76 9.33
CA ALA A 124 -0.35 0.97 8.30
C ALA A 124 0.26 1.71 7.10
N LEU A 125 0.14 1.13 5.90
CA LEU A 125 0.57 1.75 4.65
C LEU A 125 -0.58 2.60 4.08
N THR A 126 -0.79 3.77 4.68
CA THR A 126 -1.97 4.60 4.40
C THR A 126 -1.97 5.27 3.03
N GLU A 127 -0.85 5.21 2.32
CA GLU A 127 -0.75 5.68 0.94
C GLU A 127 0.34 4.93 0.19
N TRP A 128 -0.02 4.28 -0.91
CA TRP A 128 0.97 3.68 -1.81
C TRP A 128 0.51 3.59 -3.25
N ASN A 129 1.44 3.68 -4.19
CA ASN A 129 1.28 3.33 -5.61
C ASN A 129 2.66 3.24 -6.27
N LEU A 130 2.71 3.00 -7.57
CA LEU A 130 3.88 3.36 -8.39
C LEU A 130 4.10 4.88 -8.34
N ASN A 131 5.35 5.31 -8.47
CA ASN A 131 5.72 6.72 -8.52
C ASN A 131 5.05 7.42 -9.72
N LYS A 132 4.74 8.70 -9.57
CA LYS A 132 3.99 9.51 -10.57
C LYS A 132 4.58 9.45 -11.98
N ASP A 133 5.89 9.25 -12.10
CA ASP A 133 6.61 9.26 -13.39
C ASP A 133 6.49 7.92 -14.13
N ILE A 134 5.99 6.88 -13.44
CA ILE A 134 5.74 5.53 -13.98
C ILE A 134 4.32 5.02 -13.65
N SER A 135 3.42 5.90 -13.21
CA SER A 135 2.08 5.55 -12.78
C SER A 135 1.10 5.46 -13.97
N LYS A 136 1.44 4.69 -15.00
CA LYS A 136 0.46 4.42 -16.06
C LYS A 136 -0.67 3.54 -15.50
N PRO A 137 -1.94 3.80 -15.81
CA PRO A 137 -3.06 3.03 -15.26
C PRO A 137 -3.32 1.76 -16.09
N ASP A 138 -2.25 0.97 -16.33
CA ASP A 138 -2.21 -0.17 -17.23
C ASP A 138 -2.27 -1.54 -16.50
N CYS A 139 -2.25 -2.62 -17.29
CA CYS A 139 -2.25 -3.99 -16.80
C CYS A 139 -1.03 -4.31 -15.93
N LEU A 140 0.15 -3.75 -16.23
CA LEU A 140 1.38 -3.92 -15.45
C LEU A 140 1.21 -3.35 -14.04
N ASN A 141 0.67 -2.13 -13.95
CA ASN A 141 0.34 -1.51 -12.67
C ASN A 141 -0.73 -2.32 -11.90
N GLY A 142 -1.68 -2.91 -12.62
CA GLY A 142 -2.66 -3.86 -12.10
C GLY A 142 -2.01 -5.14 -11.52
N MET A 143 -1.08 -5.76 -12.24
CA MET A 143 -0.32 -6.91 -11.78
C MET A 143 0.54 -6.57 -10.57
N HIS A 144 1.29 -5.45 -10.62
CA HIS A 144 2.05 -4.92 -9.49
C HIS A 144 1.16 -4.77 -8.24
N ALA A 145 -0.07 -4.30 -8.43
CA ALA A 145 -1.00 -4.16 -7.33
C ALA A 145 -1.41 -5.47 -6.66
N VAL A 146 -1.72 -6.48 -7.46
CA VAL A 146 -2.15 -7.80 -6.97
C VAL A 146 -0.99 -8.52 -6.27
N ILE A 147 0.21 -8.48 -6.85
CA ILE A 147 1.42 -9.01 -6.20
C ILE A 147 1.69 -8.25 -4.90
N GLY A 148 1.48 -6.92 -4.90
CA GLY A 148 1.59 -6.08 -3.72
C GLY A 148 0.64 -6.51 -2.60
N LEU A 149 -0.61 -6.86 -2.92
CA LEU A 149 -1.58 -7.35 -1.93
C LEU A 149 -1.10 -8.59 -1.18
N LYS A 150 -0.53 -9.57 -1.88
CA LYS A 150 0.08 -10.75 -1.25
C LYS A 150 1.20 -10.34 -0.29
N ASN A 151 2.11 -9.48 -0.77
CA ASN A 151 3.28 -9.08 -0.01
C ASN A 151 2.94 -8.17 1.17
N LEU A 152 1.87 -7.37 1.10
CA LEU A 152 1.35 -6.61 2.24
C LEU A 152 0.92 -7.53 3.39
N VAL A 153 0.18 -8.59 3.08
CA VAL A 153 -0.27 -9.58 4.08
C VAL A 153 0.93 -10.33 4.65
N ASN A 154 1.86 -10.78 3.79
CA ASN A 154 3.11 -11.43 4.24
C ASN A 154 3.95 -10.53 5.15
N SER A 155 3.87 -9.21 4.95
CA SER A 155 4.65 -8.23 5.70
C SER A 155 4.03 -7.83 7.04
N GLY A 156 2.85 -8.39 7.38
CA GLY A 156 2.12 -8.05 8.60
C GLY A 156 1.61 -6.60 8.64
N ILE A 157 1.44 -5.97 7.48
CA ILE A 157 0.84 -4.63 7.37
C ILE A 157 -0.68 -4.77 7.58
N GLY A 158 -1.19 -4.22 8.68
CA GLY A 158 -2.58 -4.41 9.11
C GLY A 158 -3.61 -3.60 8.33
N MET A 159 -3.16 -2.58 7.60
CA MET A 159 -4.01 -1.74 6.77
C MET A 159 -3.16 -1.13 5.65
N ALA A 160 -3.67 -1.15 4.43
CA ALA A 160 -3.03 -0.49 3.29
C ALA A 160 -4.08 0.20 2.40
N SER A 161 -3.78 1.42 1.97
CA SER A 161 -4.63 2.23 1.10
C SER A 161 -3.88 2.60 -0.16
N ARG A 162 -4.30 2.06 -1.30
CA ARG A 162 -3.69 2.42 -2.57
C ARG A 162 -4.16 3.80 -3.00
N TRP A 163 -3.21 4.66 -3.32
CA TRP A 163 -3.45 5.99 -3.86
C TRP A 163 -3.65 5.90 -5.37
N ASN A 164 -4.74 6.35 -5.99
CA ASN A 164 -5.99 6.80 -5.39
C ASN A 164 -7.16 6.47 -6.32
N LEU A 165 -8.38 6.77 -5.88
CA LEU A 165 -9.56 6.52 -6.71
C LEU A 165 -9.60 7.43 -7.95
N VAL A 166 -9.26 8.71 -7.79
CA VAL A 166 -9.34 9.72 -8.85
C VAL A 166 -8.15 10.68 -8.71
N TRP A 167 -7.45 10.96 -9.80
CA TRP A 167 -6.34 11.91 -9.84
C TRP A 167 -6.29 12.66 -11.17
N SER A 168 -5.48 13.72 -11.25
CA SER A 168 -5.16 14.35 -12.53
C SER A 168 -4.50 13.34 -13.48
N TYR A 169 -4.93 13.34 -14.73
CA TYR A 169 -4.22 12.69 -15.81
C TYR A 169 -3.24 13.64 -16.49
N ASN A 170 -2.02 13.18 -16.75
CA ASN A 170 -1.00 13.92 -17.46
C ASN A 170 -0.20 12.98 -18.37
N ASP A 171 -0.43 13.06 -19.68
CA ASP A 171 0.35 12.31 -20.69
C ASP A 171 0.46 10.79 -20.43
N GLY A 172 -0.67 10.13 -20.19
CA GLY A 172 -0.69 8.69 -19.86
C GLY A 172 -0.46 8.36 -18.40
N LEU A 173 -0.06 9.35 -17.57
CA LEU A 173 0.31 9.12 -16.17
C LEU A 173 -0.79 9.59 -15.22
N THR A 174 -1.18 8.71 -14.32
CA THR A 174 -2.17 8.99 -13.28
C THR A 174 -2.18 7.91 -12.20
N HIS A 175 -2.33 8.32 -10.95
CA HIS A 175 -2.61 7.36 -9.87
C HIS A 175 -4.09 6.95 -9.82
N GLY A 176 -4.97 7.62 -10.58
CA GLY A 176 -6.41 7.43 -10.50
C GLY A 176 -6.85 6.08 -11.06
N HIS A 177 -7.63 5.34 -10.29
CA HIS A 177 -8.28 4.11 -10.73
C HIS A 177 -9.53 4.38 -11.61
N PHE A 178 -10.06 5.59 -11.53
CA PHE A 178 -11.18 6.08 -12.33
C PHE A 178 -10.80 7.38 -13.03
N SER A 179 -11.27 7.54 -14.27
CA SER A 179 -11.19 8.81 -14.99
C SER A 179 -12.11 9.86 -14.36
N ASN A 180 -11.81 11.14 -14.56
CA ASN A 180 -12.67 12.25 -14.16
C ASN A 180 -12.98 13.20 -15.33
N ASN A 181 -13.73 14.27 -15.06
CA ASN A 181 -14.17 15.24 -16.06
C ASN A 181 -13.01 16.03 -16.69
N ARG A 182 -11.86 16.15 -16.02
CA ARG A 182 -10.63 16.75 -16.54
C ARG A 182 -9.87 15.79 -17.46
N ASP A 183 -10.05 14.49 -17.27
CA ASP A 183 -9.34 13.43 -18.03
C ASP A 183 -10.03 13.10 -19.37
N ASN A 184 -11.35 13.27 -19.45
CA ASN A 184 -12.17 12.91 -20.63
C ASN A 184 -11.73 13.61 -21.92
N ALA A 185 -11.23 14.84 -21.84
CA ALA A 185 -10.76 15.58 -23.02
C ALA A 185 -9.48 14.98 -23.65
N VAL A 186 -8.77 14.09 -22.94
CA VAL A 186 -7.44 13.57 -23.32
C VAL A 186 -7.45 12.06 -23.56
N GLU A 187 -8.23 11.29 -22.78
CA GLU A 187 -8.24 9.83 -22.85
C GLU A 187 -9.30 9.24 -23.80
N GLY A 188 -10.37 9.99 -24.11
CA GLY A 188 -11.54 9.43 -24.80
C GLY A 188 -12.36 8.45 -23.93
N ASN A 189 -12.00 8.28 -22.66
CA ASN A 189 -12.72 7.47 -21.68
C ASN A 189 -13.95 8.20 -21.14
N SER A 190 -15.02 7.45 -20.85
CA SER A 190 -16.19 7.99 -20.15
C SER A 190 -15.79 8.58 -18.80
N VAL A 191 -16.36 9.71 -18.39
CA VAL A 191 -16.17 10.27 -17.04
C VAL A 191 -16.56 9.22 -15.99
N TRP A 192 -15.73 9.03 -14.96
CA TRP A 192 -15.89 7.99 -13.92
C TRP A 192 -15.81 6.56 -14.46
N GLY A 193 -15.16 6.38 -15.61
CA GLY A 193 -14.84 5.06 -16.16
C GLY A 193 -13.69 4.41 -15.38
N PRO A 194 -13.81 3.12 -15.00
CA PRO A 194 -12.70 2.39 -14.40
C PRO A 194 -11.55 2.19 -15.40
N ARG A 195 -10.31 2.34 -14.92
CA ARG A 195 -9.09 2.05 -15.70
C ARG A 195 -8.60 0.62 -15.46
N ALA A 196 -7.62 0.13 -16.22
CA ALA A 196 -7.16 -1.27 -16.12
C ALA A 196 -6.82 -1.69 -14.68
N THR A 197 -6.07 -0.85 -13.96
CA THR A 197 -5.70 -1.08 -12.55
C THR A 197 -6.89 -1.34 -11.62
N PHE A 198 -8.06 -0.73 -11.88
CA PHE A 198 -9.28 -0.99 -11.12
C PHE A 198 -9.74 -2.44 -11.25
N TYR A 199 -9.76 -2.97 -12.48
CA TYR A 199 -10.26 -4.32 -12.74
C TYR A 199 -9.42 -5.38 -12.02
N TYR A 200 -8.10 -5.21 -11.96
CA TYR A 200 -7.23 -6.12 -11.20
C TYR A 200 -7.60 -6.18 -9.71
N PHE A 201 -7.81 -5.04 -9.05
CA PHE A 201 -8.32 -5.03 -7.66
C PHE A 201 -9.73 -5.61 -7.54
N TYR A 202 -10.62 -5.24 -8.46
CA TYR A 202 -12.02 -5.62 -8.43
C TYR A 202 -12.21 -7.13 -8.57
N TYR A 203 -11.42 -7.78 -9.41
CA TYR A 203 -11.44 -9.23 -9.57
C TYR A 203 -10.62 -9.93 -8.49
N ALA A 204 -9.44 -9.42 -8.11
CA ALA A 204 -8.65 -9.99 -7.04
C ALA A 204 -9.46 -10.10 -5.74
N ARG A 205 -10.16 -9.04 -5.31
CA ARG A 205 -10.97 -9.06 -4.07
C ARG A 205 -12.04 -10.15 -4.04
N ARG A 206 -12.49 -10.65 -5.20
CA ARG A 206 -13.49 -11.74 -5.27
C ARG A 206 -12.89 -13.10 -4.92
N PHE A 207 -11.56 -13.20 -4.87
CA PHE A 207 -10.79 -14.39 -4.51
C PHE A 207 -9.93 -14.18 -3.26
N LEU A 208 -10.14 -13.08 -2.52
CA LEU A 208 -9.53 -12.84 -1.22
C LEU A 208 -10.53 -13.20 -0.12
N GLY A 209 -10.27 -14.31 0.56
CA GLY A 209 -11.00 -14.77 1.74
C GLY A 209 -10.46 -14.21 3.05
N ASP A 210 -10.82 -14.86 4.15
CA ASP A 210 -10.54 -14.42 5.52
C ASP A 210 -9.10 -14.66 5.95
N MET A 211 -8.45 -15.69 5.38
CA MET A 211 -7.07 -16.05 5.71
C MET A 211 -6.26 -16.34 4.44
N MET A 212 -5.06 -15.78 4.37
CA MET A 212 -4.09 -16.15 3.34
C MET A 212 -3.47 -17.51 3.68
N LEU A 213 -3.43 -18.38 2.69
CA LEU A 213 -2.82 -19.69 2.77
C LEU A 213 -1.35 -19.61 2.35
N ARG A 214 -0.54 -20.53 2.85
CA ARG A 214 0.81 -20.72 2.33
C ARG A 214 0.72 -21.37 0.96
N ASP A 215 1.39 -20.76 -0.02
CA ASP A 215 1.60 -21.32 -1.35
C ASP A 215 3.07 -21.72 -1.56
N THR A 216 3.32 -22.54 -2.57
CA THR A 216 4.67 -22.88 -3.06
C THR A 216 4.58 -23.05 -4.56
N ILE A 217 5.45 -22.35 -5.28
CA ILE A 217 5.51 -22.37 -6.74
C ILE A 217 6.74 -23.19 -7.16
N LEU A 218 6.53 -24.12 -8.09
CA LEU A 218 7.56 -24.99 -8.63
C LEU A 218 7.60 -24.82 -10.15
N GLY A 219 8.79 -24.86 -10.75
CA GLY A 219 8.98 -24.87 -12.20
C GLY A 219 9.27 -23.50 -12.81
N SER A 220 8.35 -22.54 -12.69
CA SER A 220 8.46 -21.19 -13.30
C SER A 220 8.48 -20.09 -12.23
N ASP A 221 9.44 -19.18 -12.33
CA ASP A 221 9.55 -17.95 -11.53
C ASP A 221 8.71 -16.79 -12.07
N GLU A 222 8.11 -16.96 -13.26
CA GLU A 222 7.19 -16.02 -13.88
C GLU A 222 5.78 -16.09 -13.30
N ILE A 223 5.45 -17.18 -12.61
CA ILE A 223 4.15 -17.34 -11.95
C ILE A 223 4.22 -16.84 -10.52
N GLU A 224 3.25 -16.02 -10.14
CA GLU A 224 2.96 -15.66 -8.76
C GLU A 224 1.56 -16.15 -8.38
N ALA A 225 1.39 -16.62 -7.15
CA ALA A 225 0.13 -17.13 -6.64
C ALA A 225 -0.24 -16.46 -5.32
N MET A 226 -1.51 -16.08 -5.15
CA MET A 226 -2.07 -15.70 -3.85
C MET A 226 -3.25 -16.61 -3.56
N ALA A 227 -3.08 -17.51 -2.60
CA ALA A 227 -4.11 -18.43 -2.16
C ALA A 227 -4.73 -17.94 -0.85
N THR A 228 -6.06 -18.01 -0.74
CA THR A 228 -6.80 -17.65 0.47
C THR A 228 -7.90 -18.65 0.74
N THR A 229 -8.42 -18.67 1.96
CA THR A 229 -9.58 -19.50 2.32
C THR A 229 -10.67 -18.64 2.96
N TYR A 230 -11.92 -19.02 2.71
CA TYR A 230 -13.10 -18.42 3.32
C TYR A 230 -13.52 -19.21 4.55
N ALA A 231 -14.17 -18.56 5.51
CA ALA A 231 -14.77 -19.22 6.67
C ALA A 231 -15.79 -20.32 6.28
N SER A 232 -16.36 -20.24 5.09
CA SER A 232 -17.23 -21.25 4.49
C SER A 232 -16.51 -22.44 3.84
N GLY A 233 -15.17 -22.47 3.86
CA GLY A 233 -14.33 -23.59 3.44
C GLY A 233 -13.86 -23.57 1.98
N GLN A 234 -14.33 -22.63 1.15
CA GLN A 234 -13.83 -22.45 -0.22
C GLN A 234 -12.41 -21.89 -0.21
N VAL A 235 -11.69 -22.13 -1.32
CA VAL A 235 -10.37 -21.56 -1.59
C VAL A 235 -10.52 -20.52 -2.69
N GLY A 236 -9.96 -19.33 -2.44
CA GLY A 236 -9.72 -18.32 -3.46
C GLY A 236 -8.29 -18.44 -3.97
N LEU A 237 -8.10 -18.36 -5.27
CA LEU A 237 -6.78 -18.40 -5.89
C LEU A 237 -6.67 -17.28 -6.93
N VAL A 238 -5.62 -16.47 -6.80
CA VAL A 238 -5.20 -15.51 -7.82
C VAL A 238 -3.86 -15.99 -8.37
N LEU A 239 -3.79 -16.18 -9.68
CA LEU A 239 -2.55 -16.49 -10.40
C LEU A 239 -2.18 -15.29 -11.26
N VAL A 240 -0.91 -14.89 -11.23
CA VAL A 240 -0.36 -13.85 -12.09
C VAL A 240 0.76 -14.46 -12.89
N ASN A 241 0.66 -14.39 -14.21
CA ASN A 241 1.77 -14.66 -15.10
C ASN A 241 2.46 -13.33 -15.43
N LYS A 242 3.69 -13.18 -14.96
CA LYS A 242 4.52 -11.98 -15.17
C LYS A 242 5.30 -12.06 -16.48
N GLY A 243 5.47 -13.26 -17.02
CA GLY A 243 6.26 -13.52 -18.22
C GLY A 243 5.49 -13.27 -19.51
N GLU A 244 6.23 -13.31 -20.62
CA GLU A 244 5.68 -13.09 -21.97
C GLU A 244 5.08 -14.35 -22.60
N GLN A 245 5.31 -15.51 -21.99
CA GLN A 245 4.91 -16.81 -22.54
C GLN A 245 3.65 -17.35 -21.86
N THR A 246 2.86 -18.12 -22.60
CA THR A 246 1.75 -18.87 -22.01
C THR A 246 2.28 -20.01 -21.17
N GLU A 247 1.82 -20.11 -19.93
CA GLU A 247 2.22 -21.13 -18.96
C GLU A 247 1.05 -22.05 -18.61
N ASN A 248 1.33 -23.35 -18.51
CA ASN A 248 0.37 -24.33 -18.02
C ASN A 248 0.59 -24.56 -16.52
N VAL A 249 -0.35 -24.10 -15.69
CA VAL A 249 -0.25 -24.22 -14.23
C VAL A 249 -1.09 -25.39 -13.74
N SER A 250 -0.46 -26.32 -13.02
CA SER A 250 -1.16 -27.34 -12.23
C SER A 250 -1.28 -26.88 -10.78
N VAL A 251 -2.49 -26.93 -10.22
CA VAL A 251 -2.77 -26.51 -8.84
C VAL A 251 -3.02 -27.74 -7.98
N ASP A 252 -2.20 -27.93 -6.96
CA ASP A 252 -2.41 -28.92 -5.91
C ASP A 252 -2.86 -28.23 -4.61
N LEU A 253 -4.02 -28.64 -4.09
CA LEU A 253 -4.60 -28.09 -2.87
C LEU A 253 -4.42 -29.10 -1.74
N SER A 254 -3.26 -29.05 -1.09
CA SER A 254 -3.00 -29.86 0.10
C SER A 254 -4.02 -29.57 1.21
N HIS A 255 -4.57 -30.62 1.81
CA HIS A 255 -5.56 -30.56 2.90
C HIS A 255 -6.94 -29.99 2.54
N TYR A 256 -7.21 -29.76 1.26
CA TYR A 256 -8.54 -29.41 0.76
C TYR A 256 -9.05 -30.51 -0.17
N ILE A 257 -10.37 -30.70 -0.19
CA ILE A 257 -11.02 -31.53 -1.20
C ILE A 257 -11.52 -30.57 -2.27
N PRO A 258 -10.94 -30.60 -3.49
CA PRO A 258 -11.41 -29.75 -4.58
C PRO A 258 -12.88 -30.01 -4.86
N GLY A 259 -13.66 -28.94 -5.04
CA GLY A 259 -15.05 -29.05 -5.44
C GLY A 259 -15.19 -29.63 -6.85
N SER A 260 -16.40 -30.05 -7.22
CA SER A 260 -16.68 -30.52 -8.58
C SER A 260 -16.88 -29.36 -9.59
N ARG A 261 -16.73 -28.10 -9.16
CA ARG A 261 -16.95 -26.90 -9.97
C ARG A 261 -15.88 -25.86 -9.66
N TYR A 262 -15.40 -25.22 -10.70
CA TYR A 262 -14.40 -24.14 -10.65
C TYR A 262 -14.93 -22.98 -11.47
N TYR A 263 -14.66 -21.77 -10.98
CA TYR A 263 -15.03 -20.53 -11.66
C TYR A 263 -13.80 -19.64 -11.67
N TRP A 264 -13.49 -19.04 -12.81
CA TRP A 264 -12.35 -18.16 -12.95
C TRP A 264 -12.73 -16.95 -13.80
N TYR A 265 -11.93 -15.90 -13.62
CA TYR A 265 -11.89 -14.75 -14.51
C TYR A 265 -10.47 -14.67 -15.06
N GLU A 266 -10.33 -14.36 -16.33
CA GLU A 266 -9.05 -14.08 -16.97
C GLU A 266 -8.98 -12.58 -17.25
N LEU A 267 -7.91 -11.95 -16.81
CA LEU A 267 -7.60 -10.55 -17.12
C LEU A 267 -6.29 -10.56 -17.91
N ARG A 268 -6.29 -9.91 -19.06
CA ARG A 268 -5.10 -9.74 -19.89
C ARG A 268 -5.16 -8.41 -20.61
N GLY A 269 -4.01 -7.82 -20.89
CA GLY A 269 -3.97 -6.64 -21.74
C GLY A 269 -4.46 -6.95 -23.15
N GLU A 270 -4.96 -5.92 -23.85
CA GLU A 270 -5.23 -5.97 -25.30
C GLU A 270 -3.98 -6.52 -26.02
N ASP A 271 -4.18 -7.55 -26.86
CA ASP A 271 -3.14 -8.30 -27.57
C ASP A 271 -2.02 -8.91 -26.69
N GLY A 272 -2.29 -9.12 -25.40
CA GLY A 272 -1.31 -9.66 -24.44
C GLY A 272 -0.28 -8.63 -23.97
N ASN A 273 -0.44 -7.34 -24.31
CA ASN A 273 0.49 -6.30 -23.92
C ASN A 273 0.35 -5.95 -22.42
N PRO A 274 1.39 -6.14 -21.57
CA PRO A 274 1.34 -5.78 -20.16
C PRO A 274 1.16 -4.28 -19.93
N PHE A 275 1.53 -3.41 -20.88
CA PHE A 275 1.33 -1.97 -20.78
C PHE A 275 -0.03 -1.51 -21.33
N SER A 276 -0.96 -2.43 -21.60
CA SER A 276 -2.30 -2.06 -22.09
C SER A 276 -3.13 -1.38 -20.99
N GLU A 277 -3.76 -0.27 -21.33
CA GLU A 277 -4.74 0.42 -20.48
C GLU A 277 -6.15 -0.20 -20.57
N LYS A 278 -6.30 -1.27 -21.37
CA LYS A 278 -7.54 -2.05 -21.51
C LYS A 278 -7.32 -3.48 -21.02
N VAL A 279 -8.38 -4.06 -20.45
CA VAL A 279 -8.47 -5.41 -19.88
C VAL A 279 -9.59 -6.18 -20.58
#